data_AF-A0A924EPA2-F1
#
_entry.id   AF-A0A924EPA2-F1
#
_cell.length_a   1.000
_cell.length_b   1.000
_cell.length_c   1.000
_cell.angle_alpha   90.00
_cell.angle_beta   90.00
_cell.angle_gamma   90.00
#
_symmetry.space_group_name_H-M   'P 1'
#
loop_
_entity.id
_entity.type
_entity.pdbx_description
1 polymer ?
#
loop_
_entity_poly.entity_id
_entity_poly.type
_entity_poly.pdbx_seq_one_letter_code
_entity_poly.pdbx_strand_id
1 'polypeptide(L)'
;MDVLSKVLKGFLGDKNAKDLKEVKKVLKKIKVFEPEIHGLSDDGIREKTAEFKERIKTATLQFTTQIDATKELIKESANVDEKEAFYTKIENLKKESYEVEERVLGELLPEAFVVIKETARRLAENG
;
A
#
# COMPACT_ATOMS: atom_id res chain seq x y z
N MET A 1 -25.76 -36.96 5.05
CA MET A 1 -24.78 -36.29 4.17
C MET A 1 -24.02 -35.12 4.84
N ASP A 2 -24.21 -34.83 6.13
CA ASP A 2 -23.63 -33.64 6.79
C ASP A 2 -22.27 -33.89 7.50
N VAL A 3 -21.91 -35.16 7.72
CA VAL A 3 -20.66 -35.52 8.40
C VAL A 3 -19.47 -35.51 7.42
N LEU A 4 -19.68 -36.01 6.19
CA LEU A 4 -18.66 -35.99 5.13
C LEU A 4 -18.32 -34.56 4.70
N SER A 5 -19.32 -33.67 4.60
CA SER A 5 -19.12 -32.26 4.28
C SER A 5 -18.39 -31.50 5.40
N LYS A 6 -18.65 -31.80 6.68
CA LYS A 6 -17.93 -31.24 7.82
C LYS A 6 -16.48 -31.72 7.91
N VAL A 7 -16.22 -33.01 7.64
CA VAL A 7 -14.87 -33.57 7.61
C VAL A 7 -14.08 -33.02 6.42
N LEU A 8 -14.69 -32.92 5.23
CA LEU A 8 -14.07 -32.29 4.05
C LEU A 8 -13.84 -30.78 4.24
N LYS A 9 -14.76 -30.03 4.87
CA LYS A 9 -14.52 -28.62 5.24
C LYS A 9 -13.42 -28.46 6.30
N GLY A 10 -13.31 -29.42 7.23
CA GLY A 10 -12.21 -29.48 8.20
C GLY A 10 -10.85 -29.77 7.55
N PHE A 11 -10.83 -30.56 6.46
CA PHE A 11 -9.60 -30.95 5.74
C PHE A 11 -9.20 -30.01 4.60
N LEU A 12 -10.16 -29.43 3.85
CA LEU A 12 -9.92 -28.45 2.78
C LEU A 12 -9.90 -26.99 3.29
N GLY A 13 -10.33 -26.76 4.53
CA GLY A 13 -10.44 -25.43 5.12
C GLY A 13 -11.69 -24.68 4.67
N ASP A 14 -12.35 -24.02 5.62
CA ASP A 14 -13.44 -23.09 5.34
C ASP A 14 -12.85 -21.75 4.84
N LYS A 15 -12.99 -21.49 3.53
CA LYS A 15 -12.52 -20.26 2.88
C LYS A 15 -13.04 -19.01 3.60
N ASN A 16 -14.31 -18.98 3.98
CA ASN A 16 -14.89 -17.84 4.70
C ASN A 16 -14.22 -17.64 6.07
N ALA A 17 -13.95 -18.74 6.79
CA ALA A 17 -13.25 -18.67 8.07
C ALA A 17 -11.80 -18.18 7.91
N LYS A 18 -11.13 -18.56 6.81
CA LYS A 18 -9.78 -18.09 6.47
C LYS A 18 -9.77 -16.60 6.16
N ASP A 19 -10.65 -16.13 5.28
CA ASP A 19 -10.75 -14.72 4.89
C ASP A 19 -11.09 -13.84 6.11
N LEU A 20 -12.03 -14.29 6.95
CA LEU A 20 -12.36 -13.60 8.20
C LEU A 20 -11.17 -13.53 9.17
N LYS A 21 -10.33 -14.57 9.22
CA LYS A 21 -9.13 -14.59 10.06
C LYS A 21 -8.11 -13.57 9.57
N GLU A 22 -7.95 -13.41 8.26
CA GLU A 22 -7.06 -12.41 7.65
C GLU A 22 -7.55 -10.98 7.94
N VAL A 23 -8.83 -10.71 7.72
CA VAL A 23 -9.45 -9.41 8.07
C VAL A 23 -9.29 -9.10 9.56
N LYS A 24 -9.53 -10.08 10.45
CA LYS A 24 -9.34 -9.90 11.90
C LYS A 24 -7.90 -9.54 12.27
N LYS A 25 -6.89 -10.04 11.54
CA LYS A 25 -5.49 -9.66 11.77
C LYS A 25 -5.27 -8.18 11.41
N VAL A 26 -5.79 -7.74 10.26
CA VAL A 26 -5.69 -6.34 9.83
C VAL A 26 -6.44 -5.43 10.81
N LEU A 27 -7.65 -5.82 11.24
CA LEU A 27 -8.43 -5.09 12.24
C LEU A 27 -7.65 -4.89 13.55
N LYS A 28 -6.91 -5.90 14.01
CA LYS A 28 -6.05 -5.76 15.19
C LYS A 28 -4.96 -4.71 14.98
N LYS A 29 -4.34 -4.65 13.79
CA LYS A 29 -3.36 -3.61 13.46
C LYS A 29 -4.00 -2.22 13.44
N ILE A 30 -5.18 -2.08 12.85
CA ILE A 30 -5.94 -0.82 12.80
C ILE A 30 -6.19 -0.30 14.21
N LYS A 31 -6.67 -1.16 15.12
CA LYS A 31 -6.98 -0.77 16.51
C LYS A 31 -5.78 -0.23 17.30
N VAL A 32 -4.55 -0.56 16.92
CA VAL A 32 -3.34 -0.05 17.58
C VAL A 32 -3.18 1.46 17.34
N PHE A 33 -3.58 1.96 16.16
CA PHE A 33 -3.44 3.37 15.79
C PHE A 33 -4.61 4.24 16.28
N GLU A 34 -5.74 3.64 16.69
CA GLU A 34 -6.93 4.38 17.13
C GLU A 34 -6.65 5.41 18.25
N PRO A 35 -5.93 5.09 19.34
CA PRO A 35 -5.68 6.05 20.41
C PRO A 35 -4.82 7.24 19.97
N GLU A 36 -3.80 7.00 19.15
CA GLU A 36 -2.91 8.05 18.64
C GLU A 36 -3.68 9.02 17.75
N ILE A 37 -4.38 8.50 16.74
CA ILE A 37 -5.11 9.33 15.78
C ILE A 37 -6.28 10.06 16.44
N HIS A 38 -6.96 9.45 17.40
CA HIS A 38 -8.05 10.10 18.13
C HIS A 38 -7.57 11.35 18.90
N GLY A 39 -6.35 11.32 19.42
CA GLY A 39 -5.75 12.44 20.15
C GLY A 39 -5.27 13.60 19.28
N LEU A 40 -5.25 13.46 17.94
CA LEU A 40 -4.77 14.52 17.04
C LEU A 40 -5.77 15.67 16.89
N SER A 41 -5.29 16.87 16.61
CA SER A 41 -6.14 17.97 16.14
C SER A 41 -6.60 17.73 14.69
N ASP A 42 -7.54 18.53 14.19
CA ASP A 42 -7.96 18.44 12.78
C ASP A 42 -6.80 18.70 11.82
N ASP A 43 -5.89 19.62 12.18
CA ASP A 43 -4.67 19.86 11.42
C ASP A 43 -3.70 18.66 11.53
N GLY A 44 -3.57 18.05 12.70
CA GLY A 44 -2.78 16.83 12.86
C GLY A 44 -3.30 15.67 11.99
N ILE A 45 -4.62 15.53 11.83
CA ILE A 45 -5.21 14.55 10.91
C ILE A 45 -4.88 14.88 9.45
N ARG A 46 -4.88 16.16 9.06
CA ARG A 46 -4.50 16.59 7.70
C ARG A 46 -3.01 16.31 7.44
N GLU A 47 -2.15 16.57 8.41
CA GLU A 47 -0.70 16.33 8.32
C GLU A 47 -0.37 14.85 8.07
N LYS A 48 -1.13 13.91 8.65
CA LYS A 48 -0.96 12.47 8.35
C LYS A 48 -1.08 12.14 6.86
N THR A 49 -1.94 12.85 6.12
CA THR A 49 -2.04 12.67 4.65
C THR A 49 -0.76 13.13 3.94
N ALA A 50 -0.13 14.22 4.41
CA ALA A 50 1.14 14.68 3.87
C ALA A 50 2.27 13.68 4.18
N GLU A 51 2.31 13.18 5.42
CA GLU A 51 3.27 12.14 5.86
C GLU A 51 3.17 10.88 4.99
N PHE A 52 1.96 10.36 4.73
CA PHE A 52 1.78 9.17 3.90
C PHE A 52 2.28 9.37 2.48
N LYS A 53 1.99 10.52 1.86
CA LYS A 53 2.49 10.86 0.52
C LYS A 53 4.01 10.93 0.50
N GLU A 54 4.62 11.52 1.53
CA GLU A 54 6.07 11.60 1.64
C GLU A 54 6.72 10.24 1.80
N ARG A 55 6.14 9.33 2.60
CA ARG A 55 6.66 7.97 2.79
C ARG A 55 6.62 7.16 1.49
N ILE A 56 5.52 7.26 0.72
CA ILE A 56 5.41 6.62 -0.60
C ILE A 56 6.43 7.19 -1.58
N LYS A 57 6.55 8.53 -1.64
CA LYS A 57 7.52 9.21 -2.51
C LYS A 57 8.95 8.83 -2.17
N THR A 58 9.29 8.81 -0.89
CA THR A 58 10.64 8.46 -0.41
C THR A 58 10.98 7.01 -0.77
N ALA A 59 10.04 6.08 -0.60
CA ALA A 59 10.25 4.69 -0.94
C ALA A 59 10.49 4.44 -2.44
N THR A 60 9.87 5.26 -3.30
CA THR A 60 9.95 5.15 -4.77
C THR A 60 11.01 6.07 -5.40
N LEU A 61 11.68 6.89 -4.59
CA LEU A 61 12.61 7.92 -5.05
C LEU A 61 13.78 7.34 -5.86
N GLN A 62 14.34 6.21 -5.42
CA GLN A 62 15.45 5.58 -6.13
C GLN A 62 15.06 5.15 -7.56
N PHE A 63 13.87 4.59 -7.73
CA PHE A 63 13.40 4.08 -9.02
C PHE A 63 13.05 5.24 -9.96
N THR A 64 12.32 6.23 -9.46
CA THR A 64 12.00 7.44 -10.22
C THR A 64 13.25 8.16 -10.71
N THR A 65 14.26 8.32 -9.84
CA THR A 65 15.56 8.89 -10.21
C THR A 65 16.27 8.07 -11.28
N GLN A 66 16.33 6.74 -11.15
CA GLN A 66 16.98 5.87 -12.13
C GLN A 66 16.23 5.82 -13.47
N ILE A 67 14.90 5.86 -13.45
CA ILE A 67 14.06 5.93 -14.65
C ILE A 67 14.34 7.22 -15.39
N ASP A 68 14.37 8.36 -14.70
CA ASP A 68 14.59 9.66 -15.35
C ASP A 68 16.01 9.78 -15.90
N ALA A 69 17.03 9.31 -15.16
CA ALA A 69 18.39 9.20 -15.68
C ALA A 69 18.46 8.30 -16.93
N THR A 70 17.77 7.16 -16.93
CA THR A 70 17.74 6.26 -18.09
C THR A 70 17.01 6.88 -19.29
N LYS A 71 15.98 7.70 -19.07
CA LYS A 71 15.31 8.44 -20.15
C LYS A 71 16.24 9.48 -20.79
N GLU A 72 17.10 10.15 -20.02
CA GLU A 72 18.08 11.08 -20.61
C GLU A 72 19.08 10.32 -21.49
N LEU A 73 19.57 9.15 -21.07
CA LEU A 73 20.44 8.30 -21.90
C LEU A 73 19.78 7.88 -23.22
N ILE A 74 18.47 7.62 -23.22
CA ILE A 74 17.71 7.31 -24.46
C ILE A 74 17.68 8.50 -25.42
N LYS A 75 17.59 9.73 -24.90
CA LYS A 75 17.60 10.94 -25.73
C LYS A 75 18.97 11.19 -26.36
N GLU A 76 20.04 10.89 -25.63
CA GLU A 76 21.43 11.09 -26.06
C GLU A 76 21.94 10.00 -27.01
N SER A 77 21.48 8.75 -26.87
CA SER A 77 21.90 7.67 -27.76
C SER A 77 21.27 7.82 -29.16
N ALA A 78 22.03 7.46 -30.20
CA ALA A 78 21.53 7.29 -31.57
C ALA A 78 21.42 5.81 -31.96
N ASN A 79 21.91 4.90 -31.11
CA ASN A 79 21.94 3.47 -31.36
C ASN A 79 20.60 2.84 -30.96
N VAL A 80 19.96 2.13 -31.88
CA VAL A 80 18.64 1.51 -31.67
C VAL A 80 18.72 0.39 -30.62
N ASP A 81 19.77 -0.43 -30.65
CA ASP A 81 19.93 -1.56 -29.74
C ASP A 81 20.13 -1.09 -28.29
N GLU A 82 20.87 0.01 -28.09
CA GLU A 82 21.04 0.64 -26.78
C GLU A 82 19.73 1.21 -26.25
N LYS A 83 18.93 1.87 -27.11
CA LYS A 83 17.62 2.38 -26.72
C LYS A 83 16.69 1.26 -26.28
N GLU A 84 16.67 0.14 -27.02
CA GLU A 84 15.87 -1.03 -26.66
C GLU A 84 16.26 -1.54 -25.26
N ALA A 85 17.56 -1.73 -25.00
CA ALA A 85 18.05 -2.14 -23.69
C ALA A 85 17.65 -1.16 -22.56
N PHE A 86 17.70 0.15 -22.82
CA PHE A 86 17.26 1.16 -21.87
C PHE A 86 15.74 1.13 -21.63
N TYR A 87 14.92 0.86 -22.64
CA TYR A 87 13.48 0.68 -22.45
C TYR A 87 13.18 -0.55 -21.59
N THR A 88 13.83 -1.69 -21.85
CA THR A 88 13.70 -2.88 -21.00
C THR A 88 14.12 -2.59 -19.56
N LYS A 89 15.19 -1.81 -19.36
CA LYS A 89 15.62 -1.38 -18.02
C LYS A 89 14.55 -0.53 -17.33
N ILE A 90 13.93 0.42 -18.03
CA ILE A 90 12.84 1.25 -17.49
C ILE A 90 11.63 0.39 -17.10
N GLU A 91 11.26 -0.61 -17.90
CA GLU A 91 10.16 -1.52 -17.57
C GLU A 91 10.43 -2.31 -16.30
N ASN A 92 11.63 -2.85 -16.14
CA ASN A 92 12.04 -3.55 -14.93
C ASN A 92 12.00 -2.63 -13.70
N LEU A 93 12.56 -1.41 -13.81
CA LEU A 93 12.53 -0.43 -12.72
C LEU A 93 11.10 -0.02 -12.33
N LYS A 94 10.19 0.09 -13.29
CA LYS A 94 8.76 0.36 -13.01
C LYS A 94 8.12 -0.79 -12.25
N LYS A 95 8.41 -2.04 -12.61
CA LYS A 95 7.89 -3.22 -11.92
C LYS A 95 8.40 -3.28 -10.48
N GLU A 96 9.70 -3.09 -10.27
CA GLU A 96 10.29 -3.06 -8.92
C GLU A 96 9.73 -1.89 -8.09
N SER A 97 9.55 -0.71 -8.70
CA SER A 97 8.92 0.43 -8.03
C SER A 97 7.51 0.12 -7.58
N TYR A 98 6.73 -0.60 -8.39
CA TYR A 98 5.36 -0.98 -8.06
C TYR A 98 5.30 -1.95 -6.88
N GLU A 99 6.18 -2.96 -6.85
CA GLU A 99 6.27 -3.91 -5.73
C GLU A 99 6.64 -3.21 -4.41
N VAL A 100 7.53 -2.20 -4.48
CA VAL A 100 7.89 -1.39 -3.31
C VAL A 100 6.74 -0.48 -2.87
N GLU A 101 6.05 0.14 -3.83
CA GLU A 101 4.88 0.97 -3.55
C GLU A 101 3.76 0.16 -2.88
N GLU A 102 3.44 -1.02 -3.41
CA GLU A 102 2.43 -1.93 -2.84
C GLU A 102 2.77 -2.34 -1.41
N ARG A 103 4.04 -2.66 -1.14
CA ARG A 103 4.52 -2.98 0.21
C ARG A 103 4.29 -1.81 1.16
N VAL A 104 4.69 -0.59 0.78
CA VAL A 104 4.54 0.60 1.62
C VAL A 104 3.07 0.95 1.84
N LEU A 105 2.24 0.84 0.81
CA LEU A 105 0.79 1.01 0.95
C LEU A 105 0.19 0.00 1.93
N GLY A 106 0.64 -1.27 1.88
CA GLY A 106 0.23 -2.31 2.83
C GLY A 106 0.68 -2.03 4.27
N GLU A 107 1.84 -1.42 4.47
CA GLU A 107 2.35 -0.97 5.77
C GLU A 107 1.54 0.21 6.31
N LEU A 108 1.18 1.17 5.45
CA LEU A 108 0.41 2.37 5.80
C LEU A 108 -1.10 2.11 5.98
N LEU A 109 -1.64 1.07 5.34
CA LEU A 109 -3.08 0.78 5.30
C LEU A 109 -3.76 0.83 6.67
N PRO A 110 -3.23 0.22 7.75
CA PRO A 110 -3.91 0.23 9.04
C PRO A 110 -4.05 1.64 9.63
N GLU A 111 -3.01 2.46 9.51
CA GLU A 111 -2.98 3.83 10.03
C GLU A 111 -3.86 4.75 9.17
N ALA A 112 -3.72 4.68 7.85
CA ALA A 112 -4.53 5.45 6.91
C ALA A 112 -6.04 5.16 7.05
N PHE A 113 -6.40 3.90 7.35
CA PHE A 113 -7.79 3.54 7.62
C PHE A 113 -8.34 4.22 8.88
N VAL A 114 -7.54 4.32 9.94
CA VAL A 114 -7.95 5.03 11.17
C VAL A 114 -8.13 6.52 10.90
N VAL A 115 -7.23 7.14 10.12
CA VAL A 115 -7.36 8.56 9.72
C VAL A 115 -8.70 8.82 9.01
N ILE A 116 -9.08 7.97 8.05
CA ILE A 116 -10.37 8.09 7.36
C ILE A 116 -11.54 7.90 8.33
N LYS A 117 -11.47 6.88 9.20
CA LYS A 117 -12.50 6.58 10.19
C LYS A 117 -12.71 7.75 11.16
N GLU A 118 -11.63 8.32 11.68
CA GLU A 118 -11.66 9.45 12.61
C GLU A 118 -12.21 10.70 11.92
N THR A 119 -11.80 10.97 10.68
CA THR A 119 -12.33 12.08 9.88
C THR A 119 -13.84 11.95 9.68
N ALA A 120 -14.32 10.76 9.32
CA ALA A 120 -15.75 10.50 9.15
C ALA A 120 -16.53 10.68 10.46
N ARG A 121 -15.97 10.25 11.60
CA ARG A 121 -16.61 10.46 12.91
C ARG A 121 -16.71 11.95 13.24
N ARG A 122 -15.62 12.71 13.11
CA ARG A 122 -15.61 14.15 13.39
C ARG A 122 -16.56 14.92 12.50
N LEU A 123 -16.65 14.55 11.22
CA LEU A 123 -17.62 15.16 10.30
C LEU A 123 -19.06 14.86 10.72
N ALA A 124 -19.36 13.65 11.19
CA ALA A 124 -20.70 13.32 11.66
C ALA A 124 -21.07 13.96 13.00
N GLU A 125 -20.08 14.24 13.85
CA GLU A 125 -20.27 14.85 15.17
C GLU A 125 -20.32 16.38 15.12
N ASN A 126 -19.56 17.00 14.22
CA ASN A 126 -19.33 18.45 14.18
C ASN A 126 -19.72 19.14 12.86
N GLY A 127 -20.16 18.39 11.85
CA GLY A 127 -20.58 18.89 10.54
C GLY A 127 -22.10 18.98 10.40
#